data_AF-A0A355DYU7-F1
#
_entry.id   AF-A0A355DYU7-F1
#
_cell.length_a   1.000
_cell.length_b   1.000
_cell.length_c   1.000
_cell.angle_alpha   90.00
_cell.angle_beta   90.00
_cell.angle_gamma   90.00
#
_symmetry.space_group_name_H-M   'P 1'
#
loop_
_entity.id
_entity.type
_entity.pdbx_description
1 polymer ?
#
loop_
_entity_poly.entity_id
_entity_poly.type
_entity_poly.pdbx_seq_one_letter_code
_entity_poly.pdbx_strand_id
1 'polypeptide(L)' 'PFQVPAFEYKKALDPKIMKCDFCSARREKGDIPACVGICPVEALTYGPREELV' A
#
# COMPACT_ATOMS: atom_id res chain seq x y z
N PRO A 1 -1.95 -16.50 -4.06
CA PRO A 1 -2.79 -17.21 -3.08
C PRO A 1 -3.96 -16.39 -2.50
N PHE A 2 -3.81 -15.06 -2.34
CA PHE A 2 -4.73 -14.26 -1.50
C PHE A 2 -5.73 -13.37 -2.25
N GLN A 3 -5.92 -13.55 -3.56
CA GLN A 3 -6.92 -12.81 -4.36
C GLN A 3 -6.87 -11.26 -4.20
N VAL A 4 -5.67 -10.69 -4.06
CA VAL A 4 -5.46 -9.25 -3.80
C VAL A 4 -5.61 -8.35 -5.04
N PRO A 5 -5.09 -8.70 -6.23
CA PRO A 5 -5.25 -7.85 -7.41
C PRO A 5 -6.70 -7.80 -7.87
N ALA A 6 -7.20 -6.60 -8.17
CA ALA A 6 -8.55 -6.36 -8.65
C ALA A 6 -8.57 -5.43 -9.87
N PHE A 7 -9.58 -5.58 -10.72
CA PHE A 7 -9.79 -4.69 -11.85
C PHE A 7 -10.52 -3.40 -11.43
N GLU A 8 -10.05 -2.26 -11.92
CA GLU A 8 -10.75 -0.98 -11.83
C GLU A 8 -11.43 -0.68 -13.18
N TYR A 9 -12.76 -0.57 -13.17
CA TYR A 9 -13.59 -0.41 -14.37
C TYR A 9 -14.10 1.03 -14.59
N LYS A 10 -13.52 2.03 -13.93
CA LYS A 10 -13.95 3.43 -14.09
C LYS A 10 -13.84 3.94 -15.53
N LYS A 11 -12.98 3.33 -16.35
CA LYS A 11 -12.89 3.57 -17.79
C LYS A 11 -13.26 2.29 -18.53
N ALA A 12 -14.35 2.32 -19.28
CA ALA A 12 -14.93 1.13 -19.93
C ALA A 12 -13.96 0.40 -20.88
N LEU A 13 -13.02 1.11 -21.50
CA LEU A 13 -12.09 0.57 -22.49
C LEU A 13 -10.62 0.49 -21.98
N ASP A 14 -10.38 0.79 -20.72
CA ASP A 14 -9.03 0.79 -20.11
C ASP A 14 -9.10 0.17 -18.69
N PRO A 15 -9.41 -1.14 -18.58
CA PRO A 15 -9.43 -1.81 -17.30
C PRO A 15 -8.01 -1.98 -16.77
N LYS A 16 -7.74 -1.47 -15.57
CA LYS A 16 -6.43 -1.58 -14.92
C LYS A 16 -6.48 -2.57 -13.77
N ILE A 17 -5.47 -3.42 -13.64
CA ILE A 17 -5.29 -4.27 -12.47
C ILE A 17 -4.57 -3.44 -11.41
N MET A 18 -5.24 -3.22 -10.28
CA MET A 18 -4.76 -2.41 -9.17
C MET A 18 -4.63 -3.26 -7.90
N LYS A 19 -3.69 -2.88 -7.05
CA LYS A 19 -3.48 -3.42 -5.71
C LYS A 19 -2.68 -2.42 -4.88
N CYS A 20 -2.48 -2.72 -3.59
CA CYS A 20 -1.51 -2.00 -2.77
C CYS A 20 -0.12 -2.00 -3.44
N ASP A 21 0.44 -0.81 -3.61
CA ASP A 21 1.79 -0.52 -4.12
C ASP A 21 2.80 -0.32 -2.98
N PHE A 22 2.34 -0.53 -1.75
CA PHE A 22 3.09 -0.24 -0.53
C PHE A 22 3.51 1.23 -0.44
N CYS A 23 2.72 2.15 -1.01
CA CYS A 23 2.99 3.59 -1.07
C CYS A 23 4.35 3.94 -1.71
N SER A 24 4.67 3.39 -2.89
CA SER A 24 5.99 3.56 -3.54
C SER A 24 6.39 5.03 -3.67
N ALA A 25 5.49 5.87 -4.17
CA ALA A 25 5.74 7.31 -4.37
C ALA A 25 5.98 8.09 -3.07
N ARG A 26 5.48 7.60 -1.92
CA ARG A 26 5.76 8.18 -0.60
C ARG A 26 7.11 7.72 -0.08
N ARG A 27 7.37 6.41 -0.16
CA ARG A 27 8.64 5.81 0.28
C ARG A 27 9.83 6.38 -0.48
N GLU A 28 9.67 6.68 -1.77
CA GLU A 28 10.68 7.36 -2.59
C GLU A 28 11.06 8.76 -2.06
N LYS A 29 10.16 9.41 -1.32
CA LYS A 29 10.40 10.71 -0.68
C LYS A 29 10.87 10.60 0.78
N GLY A 30 11.06 9.38 1.28
CA GLY A 30 11.39 9.12 2.67
C GLY A 30 10.19 9.10 3.63
N ASP A 31 8.96 9.21 3.10
CA ASP A 31 7.74 9.14 3.92
C ASP A 31 7.34 7.69 4.23
N ILE A 32 6.63 7.51 5.36
CA ILE A 32 5.99 6.23 5.71
C ILE A 32 4.69 5.99 4.92
N PRO A 33 4.22 4.72 4.82
CA PRO A 33 2.95 4.41 4.17
C PRO A 33 1.77 5.15 4.79
N ALA A 34 0.79 5.51 3.97
CA ALA A 34 -0.36 6.32 4.40
C ALA A 34 -1.23 5.63 5.45
N CYS A 35 -1.50 4.33 5.27
CA CYS A 35 -2.26 3.55 6.25
C CYS A 35 -1.56 3.45 7.61
N VAL A 36 -0.22 3.41 7.62
CA VAL A 36 0.58 3.38 8.86
C VAL A 36 0.51 4.74 9.54
N GLY A 37 0.79 5.82 8.81
CA GLY A 37 0.83 7.16 9.39
C GLY A 37 -0.52 7.71 9.88
N ILE A 38 -1.64 7.20 9.37
CA ILE A 38 -2.99 7.61 9.83
C ILE A 38 -3.50 6.76 10.99
N CYS A 39 -2.86 5.65 11.34
CA CYS A 39 -3.37 4.72 12.34
C CYS A 39 -3.37 5.37 13.74
N PRO A 40 -4.53 5.69 14.34
CA PRO A 40 -4.59 6.47 15.57
C PRO A 40 -4.19 5.67 16.81
N VAL A 41 -4.26 4.34 16.73
CA VAL A 41 -3.99 3.40 17.82
C VAL A 41 -2.70 2.63 17.62
N GLU A 42 -1.89 3.02 16.62
CA GLU A 42 -0.56 2.44 16.36
C GLU A 42 -0.55 0.91 16.15
N ALA A 43 -1.64 0.35 15.63
CA ALA A 43 -1.74 -1.08 15.32
C ALA A 43 -0.87 -1.53 14.13
N LEU A 44 -0.35 -0.58 13.35
CA LEU A 44 0.48 -0.83 12.19
C LEU A 44 1.88 -0.27 12.44
N THR A 45 2.91 -1.09 12.26
CA THR A 45 4.32 -0.70 12.37
C THR A 45 5.01 -0.78 11.02
N TYR A 46 5.98 0.10 10.77
CA TYR A 46 6.74 0.16 9.53
C TYR A 46 8.22 0.40 9.82
N GLY A 47 9.09 -0.37 9.16
CA GLY A 47 10.53 -0.35 9.35
C GLY A 47 11.24 -1.39 8.48
N PRO A 48 12.58 -1.48 8.56
CA PRO A 48 13.34 -2.57 7.99
C PRO A 48 12.79 -3.92 8.45
N ARG A 49 12.82 -4.92 7.57
CA ARG A 49 12.24 -6.23 7.89
C ARG A 49 12.89 -6.81 9.14
N GLU A 50 14.19 -6.68 9.28
CA GLU A 50 15.01 -7.21 10.36
C GLU A 50 14.65 -6.62 11.74
N GLU A 51 14.03 -5.44 11.76
CA GLU A 51 13.56 -4.79 12.99
C GLU A 51 12.11 -5.20 13.37
N LEU A 52 11.39 -5.86 12.46
CA LEU A 52 9.99 -6.25 12.61
C LEU A 52 9.76 -7.75 12.82
N VAL A 53 10.80 -8.59 12.70
CA VAL A 53 10.74 -10.05 12.90
C VAL A 53 11.65 -10.50 14.03
#